data_AF-A0A9E0DDH3-F1
#
_entry.id   AF-A0A9E0DDH3-F1
#
_cell.length_a   1.000
_cell.length_b   1.000
_cell.length_c   1.000
_cell.angle_alpha   90.00
_cell.angle_beta   90.00
_cell.angle_gamma   90.00
#
_symmetry.space_group_name_H-M   'P 1'
#
loop_
_entity.id
_entity.type
_entity.pdbx_description
1 polymer ?
#
loop_
_entity_poly.entity_id
_entity_poly.type
_entity_poly.pdbx_seq_one_letter_code
_entity_poly.pdbx_strand_id
1 'polypeptide(L)'
;MNTVFAEQIEHDFLALPQAERQTIISYGAALRLADLNKRLFFAESKVRFFEDKHGTHLTRLDADGLPDDAGFELHEDYIMWHHWADVADIAKSDIVALQGVVNRGLPTGDVVRAGD
;
A
#
# COMPACT_ATOMS: atom_id res chain seq x y z
N MET A 1 17.13 2.37 -2.27
CA MET A 1 17.54 3.79 -2.34
C MET A 1 18.77 3.96 -1.48
N ASN A 2 19.75 4.76 -1.92
CA ASN A 2 20.94 5.05 -1.15
C ASN A 2 20.58 6.07 -0.05
N THR A 3 20.95 5.82 1.20
CA THR A 3 20.52 6.59 2.38
C THR A 3 20.85 8.08 2.26
N VAL A 4 22.02 8.40 1.71
CA VAL A 4 22.48 9.78 1.45
C VAL A 4 21.53 10.54 0.52
N PHE A 5 20.92 9.86 -0.46
CA PHE A 5 19.96 10.49 -1.37
C PHE A 5 18.61 10.76 -0.70
N ALA A 6 18.17 9.91 0.21
CA ALA A 6 16.92 10.12 0.93
C ALA A 6 17.03 11.31 1.90
N GLU A 7 18.14 11.41 2.62
CA GLU A 7 18.43 12.51 3.54
C GLU A 7 18.51 13.86 2.81
N GLN A 8 19.12 13.90 1.61
CA GLN A 8 19.18 15.12 0.82
C GLN A 8 17.82 15.59 0.32
N ILE A 9 16.97 14.66 -0.14
CA ILE A 9 15.60 14.99 -0.57
C ILE A 9 14.78 15.56 0.59
N GLU A 10 14.89 14.97 1.78
CA GLU A 10 14.19 15.46 2.97
C GLU A 10 14.68 16.86 3.37
N HIS A 11 15.99 17.09 3.36
CA HIS A 11 16.56 18.41 3.60
C HIS A 11 16.01 19.46 2.63
N ASP A 12 16.07 19.19 1.33
CA ASP A 12 15.63 20.13 0.29
C ASP A 12 14.11 20.37 0.36
N PHE A 13 13.34 19.32 0.67
CA PHE A 13 11.90 19.42 0.88
C PHE A 13 11.56 20.30 2.09
N LEU A 14 12.29 20.17 3.20
CA LEU A 14 12.09 20.97 4.41
C LEU A 14 12.45 22.45 4.21
N ALA A 15 13.36 22.74 3.28
CA ALA A 15 13.72 24.12 2.91
C ALA A 15 12.62 24.85 2.12
N LEU A 16 11.61 24.14 1.61
CA LEU A 16 10.49 24.74 0.88
C LEU A 16 9.56 25.54 1.81
N PRO A 17 8.89 26.59 1.29
CA PRO A 17 7.84 27.29 2.01
C PRO A 17 6.76 26.32 2.52
N GLN A 18 6.17 26.60 3.69
CA GLN A 18 5.18 25.72 4.30
C GLN A 18 3.99 25.40 3.38
N ALA A 19 3.47 26.39 2.65
CA ALA A 19 2.38 26.20 1.70
C ALA A 19 2.74 25.21 0.57
N GLU A 20 3.98 25.29 0.08
CA GLU A 20 4.48 24.38 -0.95
C GLU A 20 4.63 22.96 -0.41
N ARG A 21 5.19 22.81 0.80
CA ARG A 21 5.28 21.51 1.48
C ARG A 21 3.91 20.86 1.67
N GLN A 22 2.93 21.62 2.16
CA GLN A 22 1.56 21.13 2.35
C GLN A 22 0.91 20.71 1.03
N THR A 23 1.15 21.46 -0.04
CA THR A 23 0.67 21.16 -1.38
C THR A 23 1.26 19.85 -1.91
N ILE A 24 2.59 19.69 -1.83
CA ILE A 24 3.28 18.47 -2.22
C ILE A 24 2.84 17.28 -1.38
N ILE A 25 2.72 17.43 -0.06
CA ILE A 25 2.23 16.36 0.84
C ILE A 25 0.84 15.91 0.43
N SER A 26 -0.07 16.86 0.15
CA SER A 26 -1.46 16.53 -0.19
C SER A 26 -1.55 15.79 -1.54
N TYR A 27 -0.86 16.29 -2.57
CA TYR A 27 -0.82 15.61 -3.87
C TYR A 27 -0.12 14.25 -3.81
N GLY A 28 1.03 14.19 -3.13
CA GLY A 28 1.80 12.97 -2.95
C GLY A 28 1.02 11.92 -2.18
N ALA A 29 0.30 12.30 -1.11
CA ALA A 29 -0.55 11.40 -0.35
C ALA A 29 -1.70 10.85 -1.19
N ALA A 30 -2.34 11.66 -2.03
CA ALA A 30 -3.40 11.20 -2.93
C ALA A 30 -2.88 10.18 -3.96
N LEU A 31 -1.72 10.46 -4.57
CA LEU A 31 -1.09 9.54 -5.52
C LEU A 31 -0.67 8.24 -4.85
N ARG A 32 -0.05 8.33 -3.68
CA ARG A 32 0.39 7.15 -2.91
C ARG A 32 -0.79 6.31 -2.46
N LEU A 33 -1.90 6.93 -2.04
CA LEU A 33 -3.12 6.21 -1.70
C LEU A 33 -3.68 5.43 -2.90
N ALA A 34 -3.71 6.04 -4.09
CA ALA A 34 -4.17 5.36 -5.30
C ALA A 34 -3.31 4.13 -5.63
N ASP A 35 -1.98 4.25 -5.52
CA ASP A 35 -1.04 3.15 -5.72
C ASP A 35 -1.25 2.01 -4.70
N LEU A 36 -1.39 2.36 -3.41
CA LEU A 36 -1.62 1.39 -2.35
C LEU A 36 -2.96 0.66 -2.51
N ASN A 37 -4.03 1.36 -2.89
CA ASN A 37 -5.32 0.73 -3.19
C ASN A 37 -5.23 -0.27 -4.34
N LYS A 38 -4.49 0.06 -5.40
CA LYS A 38 -4.23 -0.87 -6.51
C LYS A 38 -3.47 -2.10 -6.03
N ARG A 39 -2.44 -1.91 -5.21
CA ARG A 39 -1.63 -3.00 -4.64
C ARG A 39 -2.47 -3.90 -3.74
N LEU A 40 -3.30 -3.31 -2.87
CA LEU A 40 -4.22 -4.03 -2.00
C LEU A 40 -5.19 -4.88 -2.82
N PHE A 41 -5.86 -4.26 -3.80
CA PHE A 41 -6.79 -4.96 -4.67
C PHE A 41 -6.15 -6.17 -5.37
N PHE A 42 -4.93 -6.01 -5.87
CA PHE A 42 -4.20 -7.10 -6.53
C PHE A 42 -3.84 -8.22 -5.54
N ALA A 43 -3.32 -7.88 -4.37
CA ALA A 43 -2.94 -8.84 -3.34
C ALA A 43 -4.15 -9.64 -2.83
N GLU A 44 -5.27 -8.97 -2.53
CA GLU A 44 -6.51 -9.65 -2.14
C GLU A 44 -7.07 -10.54 -3.25
N SER A 45 -6.90 -10.14 -4.52
CA SER A 45 -7.29 -10.98 -5.66
C SER A 45 -6.41 -12.23 -5.77
N LYS A 46 -5.13 -12.14 -5.42
CA LYS A 46 -4.23 -13.31 -5.35
C LYS A 46 -4.57 -14.23 -4.19
N VAL A 47 -4.88 -13.69 -3.02
CA VAL A 47 -5.39 -14.46 -1.87
C VAL A 47 -6.64 -15.23 -2.26
N ARG A 48 -7.65 -14.55 -2.82
CA ARG A 48 -8.89 -15.20 -3.30
C ARG A 48 -8.64 -16.28 -4.35
N PHE A 49 -7.71 -16.04 -5.27
CA PHE A 49 -7.34 -17.04 -6.27
C PHE A 49 -6.85 -18.35 -5.64
N PHE A 50 -6.03 -18.29 -4.59
CA PHE A 50 -5.58 -19.49 -3.88
C PHE A 50 -6.71 -20.13 -3.05
N GLU A 51 -7.56 -19.32 -2.43
CA GLU A 51 -8.77 -19.79 -1.73
C GLU A 51 -9.67 -20.60 -2.66
N ASP A 52 -9.95 -20.06 -3.84
CA ASP A 52 -10.77 -20.70 -4.86
C ASP A 52 -10.10 -21.96 -5.43
N LYS A 53 -8.78 -21.90 -5.67
CA LYS A 53 -8.01 -23.03 -6.21
C LYS A 53 -8.00 -24.23 -5.27
N HIS A 54 -7.83 -23.99 -3.97
CA HIS A 54 -7.67 -25.05 -2.96
C HIS A 54 -8.95 -25.32 -2.16
N GLY A 55 -10.01 -24.55 -2.37
CA GLY A 55 -11.30 -24.72 -1.71
C GLY A 55 -11.24 -24.53 -0.19
N THR A 56 -10.30 -23.73 0.31
CA THR A 56 -10.05 -23.50 1.73
C THR A 56 -9.59 -22.08 1.99
N HIS A 57 -9.38 -21.71 3.25
CA HIS A 57 -8.79 -20.43 3.66
C HIS A 57 -7.38 -20.65 4.21
N LEU A 58 -6.51 -19.65 4.06
CA LEU A 58 -5.12 -19.71 4.55
C LEU A 58 -5.07 -19.96 6.05
N THR A 59 -5.94 -19.28 6.81
CA THR A 59 -6.06 -19.42 8.27
C THR A 59 -6.37 -20.85 8.70
N ARG A 60 -7.06 -21.61 7.87
CA ARG A 60 -7.33 -23.03 8.13
C ARG A 60 -6.08 -23.88 7.88
N LEU A 61 -5.35 -23.62 6.80
CA LEU A 61 -4.07 -24.28 6.55
C LEU A 61 -3.03 -23.96 7.64
N ASP A 62 -3.04 -22.74 8.17
CA ASP A 62 -2.17 -22.35 9.29
C ASP A 62 -2.48 -23.10 10.59
N ALA A 63 -3.77 -23.39 10.82
CA ALA A 63 -4.24 -24.09 12.02
C ALA A 63 -4.07 -25.62 11.91
N ASP A 64 -4.43 -26.18 10.76
CA ASP A 64 -4.47 -27.62 10.52
C ASP A 64 -3.09 -28.16 10.06
N GLY A 65 -2.23 -27.28 9.54
CA GLY A 65 -1.04 -27.65 8.78
C GLY A 65 -1.38 -28.06 7.35
N LEU A 66 -0.34 -28.20 6.52
CA LEU A 66 -0.51 -28.80 5.20
C LEU A 66 -0.72 -30.32 5.34
N PRO A 67 -1.57 -30.94 4.50
CA PRO A 67 -1.75 -32.39 4.49
C PRO A 67 -0.44 -33.16 4.29
N ASP A 68 -0.33 -34.35 4.88
CA ASP A 68 0.87 -35.20 4.74
C ASP A 68 1.13 -35.64 3.28
N ASP A 69 0.09 -35.65 2.44
CA ASP A 69 0.15 -35.94 1.00
C ASP A 69 0.21 -34.68 0.13
N ALA A 70 0.48 -33.51 0.73
CA ALA A 70 0.64 -32.26 0.01
C ALA A 70 1.75 -32.37 -1.04
N GLY A 71 1.35 -32.26 -2.31
CA GLY A 71 2.29 -32.19 -3.41
C GLY A 71 3.09 -30.88 -3.41
N PHE A 72 4.18 -30.86 -4.19
CA PHE A 72 5.04 -29.69 -4.37
C PHE A 72 4.26 -28.41 -4.71
N GLU A 73 3.25 -28.51 -5.58
CA GLU A 73 2.41 -27.38 -5.98
C GLU A 73 1.67 -26.73 -4.81
N LEU A 74 1.09 -27.52 -3.91
CA LEU A 74 0.40 -26.99 -2.73
C LEU A 74 1.39 -26.32 -1.76
N HIS A 75 2.60 -26.85 -1.64
CA HIS A 75 3.65 -26.24 -0.82
C HIS A 75 4.07 -24.86 -1.34
N GLU A 76 4.35 -24.75 -2.65
CA GLU A 76 4.73 -23.47 -3.27
C GLU A 76 3.57 -22.47 -3.23
N ASP A 77 2.35 -22.92 -3.51
CA ASP A 77 1.16 -22.08 -3.41
C ASP A 77 0.95 -21.56 -1.99
N TYR A 78 1.15 -22.40 -0.96
CA TYR A 78 1.03 -22.00 0.43
C TYR A 78 2.02 -20.88 0.81
N ILE A 79 3.28 -20.99 0.36
CA ILE A 79 4.30 -19.95 0.57
C ILE A 79 3.89 -18.66 -0.15
N MET A 80 3.49 -18.76 -1.41
CA MET A 80 3.07 -17.59 -2.19
C MET A 80 1.80 -16.96 -1.64
N TRP A 81 0.88 -17.75 -1.11
CA TRP A 81 -0.35 -17.29 -0.51
C TRP A 81 -0.07 -16.44 0.74
N HIS A 82 0.80 -16.91 1.63
CA HIS A 82 1.30 -16.10 2.77
C HIS A 82 1.92 -14.79 2.32
N HIS A 83 2.77 -14.82 1.30
CA HIS A 83 3.34 -13.60 0.74
C HIS A 83 2.27 -12.58 0.31
N TRP A 84 1.22 -13.03 -0.38
CA TRP A 84 0.15 -12.13 -0.80
C TRP A 84 -0.74 -11.65 0.34
N ALA A 85 -0.98 -12.48 1.35
CA ALA A 85 -1.67 -12.07 2.58
C ALA A 85 -0.89 -10.95 3.30
N ASP A 86 0.42 -11.13 3.49
CA ASP A 86 1.31 -10.12 4.07
C ASP A 86 1.30 -8.81 3.26
N VAL A 87 1.37 -8.91 1.94
CA VAL A 87 1.32 -7.73 1.06
C VAL A 87 -0.01 -6.99 1.20
N ALA A 88 -1.13 -7.70 1.35
CA ALA A 88 -2.43 -7.10 1.57
C ALA A 88 -2.48 -6.38 2.93
N ASP A 89 -1.97 -7.00 3.99
CA ASP A 89 -2.00 -6.43 5.34
C ASP A 89 -1.08 -5.21 5.48
N ILE A 90 0.12 -5.26 4.88
CA ILE A 90 1.02 -4.10 4.79
C ILE A 90 0.33 -2.96 4.04
N ALA A 91 -0.30 -3.24 2.88
CA ALA A 91 -0.99 -2.22 2.11
C ALA A 91 -2.16 -1.60 2.89
N LYS A 92 -2.95 -2.40 3.63
CA LYS A 92 -4.02 -1.90 4.51
C LYS A 92 -3.46 -0.98 5.60
N SER A 93 -2.38 -1.39 6.26
CA SER A 93 -1.73 -0.58 7.30
C SER A 93 -1.23 0.76 6.74
N ASP A 94 -0.57 0.75 5.58
CA ASP A 94 -0.08 1.96 4.92
C ASP A 94 -1.23 2.90 4.51
N ILE A 95 -2.35 2.36 4.03
CA ILE A 95 -3.56 3.14 3.71
C ILE A 95 -4.09 3.85 4.95
N VAL A 96 -4.19 3.15 6.08
CA VAL A 96 -4.64 3.72 7.35
C VAL A 96 -3.70 4.83 7.83
N ALA A 97 -2.38 4.63 7.70
CA ALA A 97 -1.39 5.64 8.07
C ALA A 97 -1.53 6.94 7.26
N LEU A 98 -1.95 6.86 5.99
CA LEU A 98 -2.11 8.03 5.12
C LEU A 98 -3.46 8.75 5.26
N GLN A 99 -4.46 8.12 5.88
CA GLN A 99 -5.82 8.67 5.98
C GLN A 99 -5.86 10.04 6.67
N GLY A 100 -5.02 10.28 7.68
CA GLY A 100 -4.94 11.57 8.37
C GLY A 100 -4.50 12.74 7.48
N VAL A 101 -3.73 12.46 6.42
CA VAL A 101 -3.30 13.44 5.42
C VAL A 101 -4.37 13.58 4.34
N VAL A 102 -4.86 12.46 3.80
CA VAL A 102 -5.81 12.44 2.68
C VAL A 102 -7.16 13.05 3.06
N ASN A 103 -7.64 12.83 4.29
CA ASN A 103 -8.93 13.36 4.77
C ASN A 103 -8.98 14.90 4.82
N ARG A 104 -7.82 15.57 4.74
CA ARG A 104 -7.74 17.03 4.68
C ARG A 104 -7.98 17.58 3.27
N GLY A 105 -8.12 16.70 2.28
CA GLY A 105 -8.36 17.06 0.89
C GLY A 105 -7.14 17.62 0.18
N LEU A 106 -7.29 17.85 -1.13
CA LEU A 106 -6.30 18.58 -1.90
C LEU A 106 -6.48 20.08 -1.66
N PRO A 107 -5.39 20.86 -1.50
CA PRO A 107 -5.50 22.31 -1.48
C PRO A 107 -6.02 22.76 -2.85
N THR A 108 -7.29 23.16 -2.90
CA THR A 108 -7.83 23.92 -4.01
C THR A 108 -7.19 25.29 -3.90
N GLY A 109 -6.15 25.55 -4.70
CA GLY A 109 -5.56 26.87 -4.77
C GLY A 109 -6.69 27.86 -5.06
N ASP A 110 -6.92 28.79 -4.14
CA ASP A 110 -7.56 30.04 -4.51
C ASP A 110 -6.62 30.67 -5.54
N VAL A 111 -6.87 30.35 -6.81
CA VAL A 111 -6.37 31.11 -7.93
C VAL A 111 -7.01 32.47 -7.77
N VAL A 112 -6.34 33.34 -7.02
CA VAL A 112 -6.58 34.78 -7.07
C VAL A 112 -6.47 35.13 -8.55
N ARG A 113 -7.62 35.27 -9.18
CA ARG A 113 -7.72 35.77 -10.54
C ARG A 113 -7.17 37.19 -10.49
N ALA A 114 -5.91 37.36 -10.86
CA ALA A 114 -5.33 38.66 -11.11
C ALA A 114 -6.00 39.21 -12.37
N GLY A 115 -7.06 39.97 -12.15
CA GLY A 115 -7.87 40.60 -13.17
C GLY A 115 -8.87 41.52 -12.48
N ASP A 116 -8.36 42.64 -11.96
CA ASP A 116 -8.99 43.96 -11.89
C ASP A 116 -7.88 45.03 -11.79
#